data_AF-A0A9D7TP32-F1
#
_entry.id   AF-A0A9D7TP32-F1
#
_cell.length_a   1.000
_cell.length_b   1.000
_cell.length_c   1.000
_cell.angle_alpha   90.00
_cell.angle_beta   90.00
_cell.angle_gamma   90.00
#
_symmetry.space_group_name_H-M   'P 1'
#
loop_
_entity.id
_entity.type
_entity.pdbx_description
1 polymer ?
#
loop_
_entity_poly.entity_id
_entity_poly.type
_entity_poly.pdbx_seq_one_letter_code
_entity_poly.pdbx_strand_id
1 'polypeptide(L)'
;MPQIKYIYPQENQVVYFQNLQLNWQNIQGKSNQRLQISCSKNFEIMFMDTILNDHLFTIKSLKENKEYYWRILNESEKIGKQNYNDYSFFKTTSLLLQYEKNTSGLNLIPTYAGDQQLLLIDNPLCKNYSITIVNIEEKIRKIDRTTSSASQWIPTYKLPKGNYILRIHIPEQEYNNISEIMLTQNE
;
A
#
# COMPACT_ATOMS: atom_id res chain seq x y z
N MET A 1 17.22 14.46 -18.37
CA MET A 1 16.78 13.09 -18.74
C MET A 1 15.31 12.98 -18.39
N PRO A 2 14.49 12.21 -19.14
CA PRO A 2 13.09 12.03 -18.77
C PRO A 2 13.01 11.30 -17.42
N GLN A 3 12.15 11.82 -16.53
CA GLN A 3 11.91 11.26 -15.21
C GLN A 3 11.26 9.87 -15.33
N ILE A 4 11.72 8.91 -14.53
CA ILE A 4 11.09 7.58 -14.48
C ILE A 4 9.69 7.71 -13.88
N LYS A 5 8.68 7.15 -14.57
CA LYS A 5 7.33 7.05 -14.03
C LYS A 5 7.18 5.77 -13.22
N TYR A 6 7.06 5.91 -11.91
CA TYR A 6 6.77 4.83 -10.98
C TYR A 6 5.27 4.53 -10.99
N ILE A 7 4.89 3.28 -11.26
CA ILE A 7 3.49 2.86 -11.41
C ILE A 7 2.97 2.29 -10.09
N TYR A 8 3.74 1.40 -9.46
CA TYR A 8 3.40 0.81 -8.17
C TYR A 8 4.65 0.30 -7.42
N PRO A 9 4.76 0.52 -6.10
CA PRO A 9 3.96 1.43 -5.31
C PRO A 9 4.05 2.87 -5.81
N GLN A 10 2.97 3.62 -5.64
CA GLN A 10 3.02 5.07 -5.83
C GLN A 10 3.81 5.72 -4.70
N GLU A 11 4.29 6.94 -4.93
CA GLU A 11 5.04 7.69 -3.94
C GLU A 11 4.24 7.85 -2.64
N ASN A 12 4.88 7.58 -1.50
CA ASN A 12 4.30 7.60 -0.16
C ASN A 12 3.16 6.59 0.08
N GLN A 13 2.96 5.61 -0.82
CA GLN A 13 1.97 4.57 -0.62
C GLN A 13 2.39 3.63 0.52
N VAL A 14 1.41 3.18 1.32
CA VAL A 14 1.61 2.10 2.29
C VAL A 14 1.18 0.78 1.67
N VAL A 15 2.06 -0.21 1.65
CA VAL A 15 1.86 -1.49 0.97
C VAL A 15 2.20 -2.67 1.87
N TYR A 16 1.61 -3.83 1.59
CA TYR A 16 1.89 -5.04 2.37
C TYR A 16 3.36 -5.45 2.27
N PHE A 17 3.95 -5.87 3.39
CA PHE A 17 5.39 -6.13 3.50
C PHE A 17 5.89 -7.38 2.75
N GLN A 18 4.99 -8.29 2.34
CA GLN A 18 5.36 -9.51 1.62
C GLN A 18 4.83 -9.50 0.19
N ASN A 19 5.54 -10.22 -0.68
CA ASN A 19 5.19 -10.42 -2.09
C ASN A 19 4.87 -9.11 -2.82
N LEU A 20 5.60 -8.04 -2.50
CA LEU A 20 5.43 -6.74 -3.12
C LEU A 20 6.01 -6.76 -4.53
N GLN A 21 5.15 -6.61 -5.53
CA GLN A 21 5.60 -6.36 -6.90
C GLN A 21 5.85 -4.86 -7.09
N LEU A 22 7.06 -4.49 -7.49
CA LEU A 22 7.37 -3.18 -8.03
C LEU A 22 7.02 -3.14 -9.51
N ASN A 23 6.51 -2.01 -9.97
CA ASN A 23 6.15 -1.75 -11.36
C ASN A 23 6.48 -0.30 -11.73
N TRP A 24 7.20 -0.11 -12.82
CA TRP A 24 7.54 1.20 -13.37
C TRP A 24 7.34 1.22 -14.89
N GLN A 25 7.44 2.40 -15.47
CA GLN A 25 7.31 2.56 -16.91
C GLN A 25 8.32 1.69 -17.66
N ASN A 26 7.82 0.91 -18.62
CA ASN A 26 8.67 0.18 -19.56
C ASN A 26 9.49 1.17 -20.40
N ILE A 27 10.82 1.05 -20.33
CA ILE A 27 11.76 1.89 -21.06
C ILE A 27 12.09 1.21 -22.38
N GLN A 28 11.32 1.51 -23.43
CA GLN A 28 11.51 0.94 -24.75
C GLN A 28 12.95 1.14 -25.27
N GLY A 29 13.53 0.09 -25.85
CA GLY A 29 14.86 0.13 -26.46
C GLY A 29 16.05 -0.01 -25.51
N LYS A 30 15.84 -0.28 -24.22
CA LYS A 30 16.94 -0.61 -23.27
C LYS A 30 16.98 -2.09 -22.97
N SER A 31 18.17 -2.69 -23.11
CA SER A 31 18.39 -4.11 -22.85
C SER A 31 18.43 -4.42 -21.36
N ASN A 32 18.96 -3.51 -20.54
CA ASN A 32 19.14 -3.69 -19.10
C ASN A 32 18.87 -2.38 -18.34
N GLN A 33 18.37 -2.53 -17.12
CA GLN A 33 18.07 -1.47 -16.16
C GLN A 33 18.59 -1.91 -14.79
N ARG A 34 19.00 -0.96 -13.95
CA ARG A 34 19.46 -1.24 -12.59
C ARG A 34 18.43 -0.76 -11.59
N LEU A 35 17.84 -1.69 -10.86
CA LEU A 35 16.94 -1.41 -9.74
C LEU A 35 17.76 -1.30 -8.46
N GLN A 36 17.55 -0.20 -7.75
CA GLN A 36 18.08 0.01 -6.41
C GLN A 36 16.95 0.22 -5.43
N ILE A 37 17.02 -0.47 -4.29
CA ILE A 37 16.12 -0.31 -3.14
C ILE A 37 16.98 -0.04 -1.91
N SER A 38 16.63 0.96 -1.12
CA SER A 38 17.41 1.43 0.02
C SER A 38 16.52 1.74 1.22
N CYS A 39 17.09 1.59 2.41
CA CYS A 39 16.51 2.04 3.67
C CYS A 39 16.83 3.51 3.98
N SER A 40 17.53 4.21 3.07
CA SER A 40 17.97 5.59 3.24
C SER A 40 17.71 6.38 1.96
N LYS A 41 17.19 7.60 2.09
CA LYS A 41 16.87 8.48 0.96
C LYS A 41 18.07 8.77 0.04
N ASN A 42 19.28 8.80 0.60
CA ASN A 42 20.53 9.03 -0.14
C ASN A 42 21.13 7.75 -0.74
N PHE A 43 20.47 6.60 -0.62
CA PHE A 43 20.94 5.30 -1.13
C PHE A 43 22.29 4.86 -0.54
N GLU A 44 22.63 5.27 0.69
CA GLU A 44 23.84 4.80 1.40
C GLU A 44 23.62 3.45 2.10
N ILE A 45 22.39 3.17 2.55
CA ILE A 45 21.99 1.92 3.20
C ILE A 45 21.20 1.09 2.20
N MET A 46 21.91 0.35 1.34
CA MET A 46 21.30 -0.48 0.30
C MET A 46 20.60 -1.72 0.88
N PHE A 47 19.34 -1.90 0.52
CA PHE A 47 18.61 -3.14 0.75
C PHE A 47 18.83 -4.12 -0.43
N MET A 48 18.76 -3.60 -1.66
CA MET A 48 18.93 -4.39 -2.87
C MET A 48 19.47 -3.54 -4.01
N ASP A 49 20.34 -4.15 -4.82
CA ASP A 49 20.90 -3.54 -6.01
C ASP A 49 21.09 -4.62 -7.07
N THR A 50 20.34 -4.55 -8.17
CA THR A 50 20.32 -5.61 -9.18
C THR A 50 20.04 -5.09 -10.58
N ILE A 51 20.49 -5.84 -11.59
CA ILE A 51 20.26 -5.56 -13.00
C ILE A 51 19.16 -6.49 -13.51
N LEU A 52 18.21 -5.94 -14.25
CA LEU A 52 17.07 -6.64 -14.83
C LEU A 52 16.76 -6.11 -16.23
N ASN A 53 16.08 -6.94 -17.01
CA ASN A 53 15.58 -6.64 -18.36
C ASN A 53 14.05 -6.49 -18.38
N ASP A 54 13.41 -6.48 -17.22
CA ASP A 54 11.96 -6.29 -17.06
C ASP A 54 11.67 -4.96 -16.35
N HIS A 55 10.40 -4.59 -16.33
CA HIS A 55 9.82 -3.43 -15.65
C HIS A 55 8.97 -3.83 -14.43
N LEU A 56 8.99 -5.12 -14.10
CA LEU A 56 8.34 -5.73 -12.96
C LEU A 56 9.37 -6.44 -12.09
N PHE A 57 9.28 -6.28 -10.78
CA PHE A 57 10.16 -7.01 -9.86
C PHE A 57 9.45 -7.34 -8.55
N THR A 58 9.40 -8.61 -8.17
CA THR A 58 8.72 -9.05 -6.94
C THR A 58 9.71 -9.24 -5.79
N ILE A 59 9.48 -8.49 -4.71
CA ILE A 59 10.17 -8.60 -3.43
C ILE A 59 9.38 -9.54 -2.53
N LYS A 60 9.98 -10.66 -2.13
CA LYS A 60 9.30 -11.68 -1.32
C LYS A 60 8.94 -11.18 0.08
N SER A 61 9.84 -10.45 0.73
CA SER A 61 9.64 -9.96 2.10
C SER A 61 10.49 -8.73 2.39
N LEU A 62 9.91 -7.79 3.13
CA LEU A 62 10.52 -6.57 3.66
C LEU A 62 10.26 -6.51 5.17
N LYS A 63 10.96 -5.63 5.88
CA LYS A 63 10.57 -5.34 7.27
C LYS A 63 9.28 -4.54 7.27
N GLU A 64 8.36 -4.85 8.18
CA GLU A 64 7.13 -4.08 8.39
C GLU A 64 7.39 -2.72 9.06
N ASN A 65 6.44 -1.80 8.92
CA ASN A 65 6.53 -0.42 9.44
C ASN A 65 7.89 0.23 9.12
N LYS A 66 8.36 0.05 7.88
CA LYS A 66 9.60 0.63 7.36
C LYS A 66 9.35 1.38 6.08
N GLU A 67 10.08 2.47 5.92
CA GLU A 67 10.14 3.24 4.68
C GLU A 67 11.28 2.72 3.81
N TYR A 68 10.97 2.54 2.52
CA TYR A 68 11.92 2.11 1.52
C TYR A 68 11.91 3.10 0.35
N TYR A 69 13.11 3.38 -0.14
CA TYR A 69 13.38 4.24 -1.29
C TYR A 69 13.78 3.35 -2.45
N TRP A 70 13.25 3.60 -3.64
CA TRP A 70 13.58 2.80 -4.81
C TRP A 70 13.71 3.66 -6.05
N ARG A 71 14.64 3.27 -6.93
CA ARG A 71 14.90 3.96 -8.19
C ARG A 71 15.34 3.02 -9.27
N ILE A 72 15.15 3.46 -10.51
CA ILE A 72 15.63 2.79 -11.72
C ILE A 72 16.72 3.65 -12.33
N LEU A 73 17.90 3.06 -12.50
CA LEU A 73 19.04 3.69 -13.15
C LEU A 73 19.26 3.03 -14.51
N ASN A 74 19.66 3.84 -15.48
CA ASN A 74 20.10 3.30 -16.76
C ASN A 74 21.51 2.74 -16.65
N GLU A 75 21.83 1.65 -17.36
CA GLU A 75 23.17 1.03 -17.29
C GLU A 75 24.31 2.00 -17.65
N SER A 76 24.04 2.96 -18.55
CA SER A 76 24.99 4.01 -18.95
C SER A 76 25.11 5.17 -17.97
N GLU A 77 24.20 5.29 -17.00
CA GLU A 77 24.30 6.29 -15.95
C GLU A 77 25.34 5.84 -14.93
N LYS A 78 26.54 6.42 -15.02
CA LYS A 78 27.56 6.25 -13.98
C LYS A 78 26.96 6.65 -12.64
N ILE A 79 27.13 5.79 -11.63
CA ILE A 79 26.85 6.14 -10.23
C ILE A 79 27.72 7.35 -9.87
N GLY A 80 27.11 8.53 -9.93
CA GLY A 80 27.68 9.79 -9.51
C GLY A 80 26.75 10.45 -8.52
N LYS A 81 27.32 11.21 -7.58
CA LYS A 81 26.62 11.93 -6.49
C LYS A 81 25.50 12.90 -6.92
N GLN A 82 25.16 12.98 -8.21
CA GLN A 82 24.33 14.03 -8.81
C GLN A 82 22.86 13.60 -9.05
N ASN A 83 22.53 12.30 -9.00
CA ASN A 83 21.19 11.80 -9.33
C ASN A 83 20.46 11.17 -8.13
N TYR A 84 20.53 11.79 -6.95
CA TYR A 84 19.81 11.32 -5.75
C TYR A 84 18.34 11.72 -5.70
N ASN A 85 17.84 12.55 -6.63
CA ASN A 85 16.49 13.12 -6.55
C ASN A 85 15.46 12.40 -7.42
N ASP A 86 15.85 11.45 -8.27
CA ASP A 86 14.91 10.62 -9.04
C ASP A 86 14.76 9.25 -8.36
N TYR A 87 13.78 9.17 -7.47
CA TYR A 87 13.36 7.96 -6.78
C TYR A 87 11.87 8.07 -6.42
N SER A 88 11.23 6.94 -6.15
CA SER A 88 9.96 6.87 -5.41
C SER A 88 10.20 6.21 -4.05
N PHE A 89 9.24 6.35 -3.14
CA PHE A 89 9.32 5.72 -1.84
C PHE A 89 7.95 5.19 -1.41
N PHE A 90 7.96 4.18 -0.55
CA PHE A 90 6.77 3.58 0.02
C PHE A 90 7.04 3.15 1.45
N LYS A 91 5.98 2.88 2.20
CA LYS A 91 6.05 2.32 3.55
C LYS A 91 5.43 0.94 3.59
N THR A 92 5.95 0.07 4.43
CA THR A 92 5.43 -1.28 4.59
C THR A 92 4.43 -1.37 5.74
N THR A 93 3.43 -2.23 5.57
CA THR A 93 2.46 -2.58 6.61
C THR A 93 2.28 -4.07 6.71
N SER A 94 1.97 -4.53 7.92
CA SER A 94 1.56 -5.90 8.20
C SER A 94 0.08 -6.15 7.94
N LEU A 95 -0.66 -5.08 7.65
CA LEU A 95 -2.06 -5.09 7.30
C LEU A 95 -2.24 -5.48 5.83
N LEU A 96 -2.70 -6.69 5.58
CA LEU A 96 -3.07 -7.14 4.24
C LEU A 96 -4.57 -6.91 4.01
N LEU A 97 -4.89 -6.20 2.93
CA LEU A 97 -6.26 -6.03 2.42
C LEU A 97 -6.45 -6.93 1.20
N GLN A 98 -7.43 -7.82 1.24
CA GLN A 98 -7.87 -8.61 0.09
C GLN A 98 -9.31 -8.23 -0.24
N TYR A 99 -9.49 -7.61 -1.40
CA TYR A 99 -10.80 -7.16 -1.87
C TYR A 99 -11.50 -8.32 -2.58
N GLU A 100 -12.59 -8.83 -2.03
CA GLU A 100 -13.43 -9.82 -2.72
C GLU A 100 -14.37 -9.14 -3.71
N LYS A 101 -14.96 -8.00 -3.29
CA LYS A 101 -15.80 -7.13 -4.12
C LYS A 101 -15.79 -5.72 -3.57
N ASN A 102 -15.34 -4.74 -4.37
CA ASN A 102 -15.36 -3.32 -3.98
C ASN A 102 -16.33 -2.53 -4.88
N THR A 103 -17.52 -2.28 -4.36
CA THR A 103 -18.57 -1.45 -4.99
C THR A 103 -18.84 -0.16 -4.20
N SER A 104 -18.16 0.00 -3.06
CA SER A 104 -18.38 1.11 -2.13
C SER A 104 -18.00 2.47 -2.72
N GLY A 105 -16.98 2.51 -3.59
CA GLY A 105 -16.37 3.77 -4.00
C GLY A 105 -15.69 4.52 -2.85
N LEU A 106 -15.41 3.81 -1.74
CA LEU A 106 -14.54 4.27 -0.67
C LEU A 106 -13.15 3.68 -0.89
N ASN A 107 -12.12 4.44 -0.53
CA ASN A 107 -10.75 3.96 -0.59
C ASN A 107 -10.31 3.50 0.80
N LEU A 108 -9.74 2.30 0.89
CA LEU A 108 -9.17 1.79 2.13
C LEU A 108 -7.66 1.83 2.04
N ILE A 109 -7.08 2.67 2.89
CA ILE A 109 -5.67 3.02 2.83
C ILE A 109 -5.03 2.67 4.17
N PRO A 110 -4.22 1.61 4.25
CA PRO A 110 -3.38 1.39 5.42
C PRO A 110 -2.52 2.62 5.66
N THR A 111 -2.42 3.07 6.90
CA THR A 111 -1.66 4.27 7.26
C THR A 111 -1.12 4.16 8.68
N TYR A 112 -0.35 5.15 9.10
CA TYR A 112 0.25 5.21 10.43
C TYR A 112 0.11 6.60 11.04
N ALA A 113 -0.18 6.65 12.33
CA ALA A 113 -0.03 7.85 13.16
C ALA A 113 1.10 7.61 14.17
N GLY A 114 2.30 8.11 13.85
CA GLY A 114 3.52 7.64 14.54
C GLY A 114 3.73 6.16 14.26
N ASP A 115 3.89 5.35 15.31
CA ASP A 115 4.02 3.89 15.20
C ASP A 115 2.66 3.14 15.25
N GLN A 116 1.55 3.87 15.34
CA GLN A 116 0.22 3.25 15.43
C GLN A 116 -0.35 2.98 14.05
N GLN A 117 -0.51 1.70 13.71
CA GLN A 117 -1.13 1.26 12.45
C GLN A 117 -2.64 1.53 12.44
N LEU A 118 -3.10 2.21 11.40
CA LEU A 118 -4.49 2.57 11.18
C LEU A 118 -4.94 2.09 9.80
N LEU A 119 -6.26 1.96 9.63
CA LEU A 119 -6.87 1.93 8.31
C LEU A 119 -7.67 3.21 8.10
N LEU A 120 -7.25 4.02 7.13
CA LEU A 120 -8.01 5.18 6.67
C LEU A 120 -9.08 4.70 5.70
N ILE A 121 -10.32 5.12 5.96
CA ILE A 121 -11.44 5.06 5.04
C ILE A 121 -11.58 6.45 4.47
N ASP A 122 -11.16 6.62 3.23
CA ASP A 122 -11.34 7.84 2.47
C ASP A 122 -12.67 7.78 1.71
N ASN A 123 -13.53 8.76 1.98
CA ASN A 123 -14.88 8.90 1.47
C ASN A 123 -15.00 10.21 0.70
N PRO A 124 -14.38 10.30 -0.49
CA PRO A 124 -14.27 11.56 -1.23
C PRO A 124 -15.62 12.11 -1.69
N LEU A 125 -16.64 11.25 -1.75
CA LEU A 125 -18.01 11.60 -2.15
C LEU A 125 -18.95 11.81 -0.95
N CYS A 126 -18.44 11.79 0.29
CA CYS A 126 -19.20 12.00 1.52
C CYS A 126 -20.45 11.10 1.63
N LYS A 127 -20.39 9.88 1.09
CA LYS A 127 -21.51 8.93 1.12
C LYS A 127 -21.82 8.53 2.55
N ASN A 128 -23.10 8.30 2.83
CA ASN A 128 -23.51 7.62 4.04
C ASN A 128 -23.11 6.15 3.95
N TYR A 129 -22.37 5.65 4.94
CA TYR A 129 -22.03 4.23 5.03
C TYR A 129 -22.08 3.75 6.47
N SER A 130 -22.19 2.43 6.65
CA SER A 130 -21.92 1.75 7.92
C SER A 130 -20.81 0.73 7.76
N ILE A 131 -20.08 0.45 8.84
CA ILE A 131 -18.95 -0.48 8.84
C ILE A 131 -19.22 -1.60 9.84
N THR A 132 -18.91 -2.84 9.47
CA THR A 132 -18.84 -3.94 10.41
C THR A 132 -17.47 -4.59 10.28
N ILE A 133 -16.76 -4.76 11.38
CA ILE A 133 -15.52 -5.54 11.43
C ILE A 133 -15.82 -6.80 12.20
N VAL A 134 -15.59 -7.96 11.61
CA VAL A 134 -15.85 -9.25 12.26
C VAL A 134 -14.56 -10.01 12.32
N ASN A 135 -14.05 -10.26 13.53
CA ASN A 135 -13.00 -11.27 13.71
C ASN A 135 -13.60 -12.65 13.33
N ILE A 136 -12.95 -13.36 12.40
CA ILE A 136 -13.46 -14.64 11.89
C ILE A 136 -13.50 -15.71 12.98
N GLU A 137 -12.58 -15.65 13.94
CA GLU A 137 -12.44 -16.61 15.04
C GLU A 137 -13.42 -16.31 16.18
N GLU A 138 -13.59 -15.03 16.54
CA GLU A 138 -14.34 -14.63 17.75
C GLU A 138 -15.74 -14.07 17.49
N LYS A 139 -16.11 -13.75 16.23
CA LYS A 139 -17.38 -13.07 15.87
C LYS A 139 -17.63 -11.74 16.62
N ILE A 140 -16.59 -11.01 17.04
CA ILE A 140 -16.74 -9.77 17.83
C ILE A 140 -16.65 -8.47 16.99
N ARG A 141 -17.55 -7.52 17.36
CA ARG A 141 -17.65 -6.03 17.21
C ARG A 141 -17.99 -5.37 15.85
N LYS A 142 -19.29 -5.14 15.72
CA LYS A 142 -19.95 -4.14 14.86
C LYS A 142 -19.57 -2.70 15.26
N ILE A 143 -19.07 -1.89 14.32
CA ILE A 143 -18.95 -0.42 14.49
C ILE A 143 -20.02 0.21 13.60
N ASP A 144 -21.29 0.16 14.02
CA ASP A 144 -22.33 0.89 13.33
C ASP A 144 -22.13 2.39 13.57
N ARG A 145 -21.57 3.07 12.57
CA ARG A 145 -21.56 4.52 12.52
C ARG A 145 -22.06 4.93 11.16
N THR A 146 -23.22 5.58 11.14
CA THR A 146 -23.67 6.33 9.97
C THR A 146 -22.96 7.68 10.02
N THR A 147 -22.16 7.97 9.01
CA THR A 147 -21.43 9.24 8.90
C THR A 147 -21.38 9.68 7.45
N SER A 148 -21.44 10.99 7.22
CA SER A 148 -21.14 11.64 5.94
C SER A 148 -19.74 12.26 5.95
N SER A 149 -18.92 11.95 6.95
CA SER A 149 -17.56 12.48 7.05
C SER A 149 -16.73 12.04 5.85
N ALA A 150 -15.91 12.97 5.35
CA ALA A 150 -15.02 12.74 4.22
C ALA A 150 -13.94 11.68 4.53
N SER A 151 -13.65 11.42 5.81
CA SER A 151 -12.73 10.35 6.21
C SER A 151 -13.00 9.82 7.62
N GLN A 152 -12.56 8.58 7.87
CA GLN A 152 -12.53 7.96 9.19
C GLN A 152 -11.29 7.06 9.33
N TRP A 153 -10.71 7.03 10.54
CA TRP A 153 -9.65 6.07 10.88
C TRP A 153 -10.19 4.92 11.72
N ILE A 154 -9.82 3.70 11.36
CA ILE A 154 -9.97 2.50 12.18
C ILE A 154 -8.63 2.23 12.86
N PRO A 155 -8.57 2.22 14.21
CA PRO A 155 -7.38 1.83 14.96
C PRO A 155 -7.08 0.33 14.85
N THR A 156 -6.48 -0.12 13.74
CA THR A 156 -6.18 -1.55 13.54
C THR A 156 -5.17 -2.06 14.56
N TYR A 157 -4.27 -1.21 15.07
CA TYR A 157 -3.40 -1.57 16.20
C TYR A 157 -4.16 -2.00 17.47
N LYS A 158 -5.46 -1.72 17.61
CA LYS A 158 -6.31 -2.18 18.72
C LYS A 158 -7.01 -3.50 18.45
N LEU A 159 -6.96 -3.99 17.21
CA LEU A 159 -7.46 -5.30 16.85
C LEU A 159 -6.39 -6.33 17.22
N PRO A 160 -6.75 -7.44 17.89
CA PRO A 160 -5.87 -8.58 18.02
C PRO A 160 -5.37 -9.06 16.65
N LYS A 161 -4.24 -9.78 16.63
CA LYS A 161 -3.81 -10.46 15.41
C LYS A 161 -4.87 -11.45 14.95
N GLY A 162 -5.03 -11.57 13.64
CA GLY A 162 -6.02 -12.49 13.07
C GLY A 162 -6.61 -12.00 11.75
N ASN A 163 -7.59 -12.75 11.28
CA ASN A 163 -8.32 -12.47 10.07
C ASN A 163 -9.68 -11.84 10.41
N TYR A 164 -10.01 -10.78 9.68
CA TYR A 164 -11.22 -10.01 9.87
C TYR A 164 -11.95 -9.85 8.54
N ILE A 165 -13.28 -9.87 8.60
CA ILE A 165 -14.13 -9.42 7.50
C ILE A 165 -14.55 -7.99 7.81
N LEU A 166 -14.09 -7.06 6.97
CA LEU A 166 -14.59 -5.69 6.93
C LEU A 166 -15.74 -5.62 5.94
N ARG A 167 -16.94 -5.31 6.43
CA ARG A 167 -18.14 -5.05 5.63
C ARG A 167 -18.42 -3.56 5.62
N ILE A 168 -18.58 -3.00 4.43
CA ILE A 168 -19.01 -1.61 4.24
C ILE A 168 -20.35 -1.63 3.54
N HIS A 169 -21.38 -1.07 4.16
CA HIS A 169 -22.73 -0.99 3.60
C HIS A 169 -23.09 0.46 3.27
N ILE A 170 -23.51 0.72 2.02
CA ILE A 170 -23.95 2.04 1.55
C ILE A 170 -25.46 2.00 1.28
N PRO A 171 -26.31 2.59 2.14
CA PRO A 171 -27.75 2.47 2.03
C PRO A 171 -28.34 2.96 0.70
N GLU A 172 -27.71 3.97 0.08
CA GLU A 172 -28.19 4.65 -1.14
C GLU A 172 -27.87 3.89 -2.44
N GLN A 173 -27.12 2.79 -2.39
CA GLN A 173 -26.81 1.96 -3.56
C GLN A 173 -27.79 0.77 -3.67
N GLU A 174 -28.42 0.57 -4.83
CA GLU A 174 -29.21 -0.64 -5.11
C GLU A 174 -28.31 -1.84 -5.46
N TYR A 175 -28.70 -3.05 -4.99
CA TYR A 175 -28.05 -4.35 -5.18
C TYR A 175 -26.54 -4.45 -4.83
N ASN A 176 -26.15 -5.37 -3.95
CA ASN A 176 -24.74 -5.61 -3.57
C ASN A 176 -24.01 -4.36 -3.02
N ASN A 177 -24.71 -3.57 -2.21
CA ASN A 177 -24.15 -2.39 -1.54
C ASN A 177 -23.23 -2.71 -0.36
N ILE A 178 -22.96 -4.01 -0.14
CA ILE A 178 -21.99 -4.49 0.82
C ILE A 178 -20.71 -4.81 0.08
N SER A 179 -19.64 -4.09 0.39
CA SER A 179 -18.27 -4.49 0.04
C SER A 179 -17.72 -5.36 1.17
N GLU A 180 -17.20 -6.54 0.82
CA GLU A 180 -16.53 -7.45 1.76
C GLU A 180 -15.03 -7.47 1.45
N ILE A 181 -14.24 -7.20 2.47
CA ILE A 181 -12.79 -7.04 2.37
C ILE A 181 -12.18 -7.82 3.51
N MET A 182 -11.34 -8.81 3.16
CA MET A 182 -10.57 -9.54 4.14
C MET A 182 -9.41 -8.66 4.59
N LEU A 183 -9.35 -8.43 5.89
CA LEU A 183 -8.29 -7.73 6.57
C LEU A 183 -7.51 -8.76 7.38
N THR A 184 -6.25 -8.99 7.04
CA THR A 184 -5.36 -9.85 7.81
C THR A 184 -4.33 -8.99 8.51
N GLN A 185 -4.25 -9.11 9.84
CA GLN A 185 -3.24 -8.44 10.65
C GLN A 185 -2.20 -9.47 11.08
N ASN A 186 -1.03 -9.40 10.42
CA ASN A 186 0.12 -10.25 10.70
C ASN A 186 1.13 -9.52 11.60
N GLU A 187 1.92 -10.31 12.33
CA GLU A 187 3.09 -9.97 13.20
C GLU A 187 3.07 -8.74 14.14
#